data_AF-A0A069RH91-F1
#
_entry.id   AF-A0A069RH91-F1
#
_cell.length_a   1.000
_cell.length_b   1.000
_cell.length_c   1.000
_cell.angle_alpha   90.00
_cell.angle_beta   90.00
_cell.angle_gamma   90.00
#
_symmetry.space_group_name_H-M   'P 1'
#
loop_
_entity.id
_entity.type
_entity.pdbx_description
1 polymer ?
#
loop_
_entity_poly.entity_id
_entity_poly.type
_entity_poly.pdbx_seq_one_letter_code
_entity_poly.pdbx_strand_id
1 'polypeptide(L)'
;MKKLKGALGFFKRIDLLYRFMQDERVSRFKKIKIMACLMFGFMYFLSPLDIVPEVILGIGVVDDAVVILYILTVINEQLDEYELNFGKISKTASGKNIIEIKNYDVKDEK
;
A
#
# COMPACT_ATOMS: atom_id res chain seq x y z
N MET A 1 11.92 -7.52 -7.10
CA MET A 1 12.31 -6.09 -7.22
C MET A 1 11.14 -5.11 -7.40
N LYS A 2 10.05 -5.44 -8.13
CA LYS A 2 8.89 -4.54 -8.32
C LYS A 2 8.24 -4.08 -7.00
N LYS A 3 8.09 -4.99 -6.03
CA LYS A 3 7.52 -4.74 -4.69
C LYS A 3 8.35 -3.75 -3.85
N LEU A 4 9.68 -3.85 -3.93
CA LEU A 4 10.62 -2.95 -3.25
C LEU A 4 10.55 -1.51 -3.80
N LYS A 5 10.47 -1.35 -5.13
CA LYS A 5 10.26 -0.04 -5.77
C LYS A 5 8.89 0.56 -5.44
N GLY A 6 7.85 -0.28 -5.35
CA GLY A 6 6.50 0.15 -4.93
C GLY A 6 6.49 0.72 -3.52
N ALA A 7 7.06 0.00 -2.56
CA ALA A 7 7.15 0.46 -1.18
C ALA A 7 7.96 1.76 -1.02
N LEU A 8 9.10 1.91 -1.70
CA LEU A 8 9.86 3.16 -1.72
C LEU A 8 9.08 4.32 -2.40
N GLY A 9 8.22 3.99 -3.36
CA GLY A 9 7.34 4.95 -4.02
C GLY A 9 6.19 5.45 -3.13
N PHE A 10 5.89 4.76 -2.03
CA PHE A 10 4.79 5.13 -1.11
C PHE A 10 4.89 6.58 -0.61
N PHE A 11 6.10 7.02 -0.26
CA PHE A 11 6.32 8.38 0.25
C PHE A 11 5.88 9.47 -0.73
N LYS A 12 5.99 9.21 -2.04
CA LYS A 12 5.52 10.15 -3.09
C LYS A 12 4.00 10.13 -3.25
N ARG A 13 3.32 9.12 -2.70
CA ARG A 13 1.87 8.88 -2.81
C ARG A 13 1.13 9.19 -1.51
N ILE A 14 1.81 9.82 -0.54
CA ILE A 14 1.20 10.21 0.73
C ILE A 14 0.02 11.17 0.52
N ASP A 15 0.08 12.04 -0.49
CA ASP A 15 -1.04 12.90 -0.91
C ASP A 15 -2.25 12.08 -1.36
N LEU A 16 -2.02 11.03 -2.16
CA LEU A 16 -3.08 10.14 -2.62
C LEU A 16 -3.71 9.36 -1.46
N LEU A 17 -2.91 8.99 -0.46
CA LEU A 17 -3.41 8.37 0.76
C LEU A 17 -4.26 9.32 1.58
N TYR A 18 -3.84 10.58 1.72
CA TYR A 18 -4.65 11.59 2.39
C TYR A 18 -6.00 11.78 1.69
N ARG A 19 -5.99 11.86 0.35
CA ARG A 19 -7.21 11.93 -0.46
C ARG A 19 -8.09 10.68 -0.29
N PHE A 20 -7.50 9.49 -0.29
CA PHE A 20 -8.20 8.22 -0.03
C PHE A 20 -8.91 8.24 1.34
N MET A 21 -8.25 8.77 2.35
CA MET A 21 -8.81 8.85 3.71
C MET A 21 -9.95 9.86 3.82
N GLN A 22 -9.86 10.98 3.11
CA GLN A 22 -10.92 11.98 3.09
C GLN A 22 -12.10 11.63 2.20
N ASP A 23 -11.91 10.79 1.18
CA ASP A 23 -12.97 10.54 0.21
C ASP A 23 -14.11 9.69 0.78
N GLU A 24 -15.32 10.25 0.79
CA GLU A 24 -16.52 9.60 1.34
C GLU A 24 -17.03 8.42 0.50
N ARG A 25 -16.63 8.32 -0.78
CA ARG A 25 -16.99 7.20 -1.67
C ARG A 25 -16.24 5.93 -1.30
N VAL A 26 -15.11 6.05 -0.59
CA VAL A 26 -14.34 4.90 -0.12
C VAL A 26 -15.04 4.29 1.09
N SER A 27 -15.38 3.01 0.97
CA SER A 27 -15.97 2.24 2.06
C SER A 27 -15.14 2.35 3.34
N ARG A 28 -15.83 2.58 4.46
CA ARG A 28 -15.23 2.67 5.81
C ARG A 28 -14.34 1.46 6.12
N PHE A 29 -14.71 0.27 5.63
CA PHE A 29 -13.91 -0.94 5.80
C PHE A 29 -12.53 -0.85 5.15
N LYS A 30 -12.41 -0.25 3.95
CA LYS A 30 -11.10 -0.10 3.29
C LYS A 30 -10.21 0.90 4.05
N LYS A 31 -10.79 2.00 4.57
CA LYS A 31 -10.08 2.96 5.42
C LYS A 31 -9.58 2.31 6.71
N ILE A 32 -10.45 1.57 7.40
CA ILE A 32 -10.09 0.81 8.62
C ILE A 32 -8.98 -0.19 8.32
N LYS A 33 -9.02 -0.89 7.17
CA LYS A 33 -7.97 -1.85 6.78
C LYS A 33 -6.60 -1.18 6.66
N ILE A 34 -6.51 -0.03 6.00
CA ILE A 34 -5.25 0.71 5.86
C ILE A 34 -4.77 1.23 7.23
N MET A 35 -5.67 1.80 8.03
CA MET A 35 -5.35 2.25 9.39
C MET A 35 -4.88 1.10 10.27
N ALA A 36 -5.52 -0.06 10.20
CA ALA A 36 -5.11 -1.27 10.91
C ALA A 36 -3.72 -1.73 10.44
N CYS A 37 -3.46 -1.78 9.13
CA CYS A 37 -2.13 -2.13 8.60
C CYS A 37 -1.04 -1.16 9.09
N LEU A 38 -1.30 0.15 9.08
CA LEU A 38 -0.38 1.14 9.64
C LEU A 38 -0.17 0.96 11.15
N MET A 39 -1.25 0.70 11.89
CA MET A 39 -1.20 0.48 13.34
C MET A 39 -0.46 -0.81 13.69
N PHE A 40 -0.67 -1.90 12.96
CA PHE A 40 0.09 -3.14 13.12
C PHE A 40 1.57 -2.95 12.79
N GLY A 41 1.88 -2.23 11.71
CA GLY A 41 3.27 -1.90 11.36
C GLY A 41 3.93 -1.03 12.43
N PHE A 42 3.18 -0.10 13.01
CA PHE A 42 3.68 0.77 14.08
C PHE A 42 3.80 0.03 15.41
N MET A 43 2.85 -0.82 15.79
CA MET A 43 2.92 -1.67 16.99
C MET A 43 4.13 -2.60 16.92
N TYR A 44 4.38 -3.18 15.74
CA TYR A 44 5.53 -4.03 15.50
C TYR A 44 6.84 -3.23 15.56
N PHE A 45 6.86 -1.98 15.07
CA PHE A 45 8.00 -1.07 15.21
C PHE A 45 8.24 -0.59 16.65
N LEU A 46 7.17 -0.29 17.40
CA LEU A 46 7.25 0.29 18.74
C LEU A 46 7.54 -0.76 19.81
N SER A 47 7.31 -2.05 19.51
CA SER A 47 7.57 -3.14 20.42
C SER A 47 7.88 -4.45 19.68
N PRO A 48 9.17 -4.84 19.58
CA PRO A 48 9.55 -6.25 19.47
C PRO A 48 9.40 -6.99 20.82
N LEU A 49 8.65 -6.45 21.78
CA LEU A 49 9.02 -6.46 23.20
C LEU A 49 8.03 -7.18 24.12
N ASP A 50 7.13 -8.04 23.63
CA ASP A 50 6.42 -8.90 24.59
C ASP A 50 6.38 -10.38 24.22
N ILE A 51 7.05 -11.15 25.09
CA ILE A 51 6.84 -12.57 25.43
C ILE A 51 7.80 -13.61 24.83
N VAL A 52 8.91 -13.26 24.17
CA VAL A 52 9.98 -14.28 23.98
C VAL A 52 11.35 -13.66 24.25
N PRO A 53 12.06 -14.09 25.31
CA PRO A 53 13.42 -13.64 25.57
C PRO A 53 14.37 -14.27 24.54
N GLU A 54 14.32 -13.81 23.30
CA GLU A 54 15.08 -14.35 22.16
C GLU A 54 16.09 -13.32 21.62
N VAL A 55 16.64 -12.49 22.51
CA VAL A 55 17.85 -11.65 22.26
C VAL A 55 19.10 -12.50 21.92
N ILE A 56 18.98 -13.83 21.93
CA ILE A 56 20.11 -14.78 21.85
C ILE A 56 20.73 -14.89 20.45
N LEU A 57 20.07 -14.48 19.35
CA LEU A 57 20.57 -14.79 17.99
C LEU A 57 20.80 -13.63 17.01
N GLY A 58 20.48 -12.37 17.34
CA GLY A 58 20.93 -11.21 16.55
C GLY A 58 20.41 -11.09 15.10
N ILE A 59 19.41 -11.89 14.69
CA ILE A 59 18.79 -11.88 13.35
C ILE A 59 17.45 -11.11 13.34
N GLY A 60 17.00 -10.54 14.46
CA GLY A 60 15.65 -9.94 14.59
C GLY A 60 15.35 -8.77 13.66
N VAL A 61 16.34 -7.94 13.32
CA VAL A 61 16.12 -6.66 12.60
C VAL A 61 15.71 -6.85 11.14
N VAL A 62 16.06 -7.98 10.53
CA VAL A 62 15.75 -8.25 9.11
C VAL A 62 14.27 -8.60 8.94
N ASP A 63 13.67 -9.29 9.91
CA ASP A 63 12.24 -9.62 9.89
C ASP A 63 11.37 -8.36 9.96
N ASP A 64 11.78 -7.37 10.76
CA ASP A 64 11.06 -6.11 10.91
C ASP A 64 10.93 -5.31 9.61
N ALA A 65 12.03 -5.23 8.86
CA ALA A 65 12.06 -4.51 7.59
C ALA A 65 11.15 -5.19 6.55
N VAL A 66 11.05 -6.52 6.57
CA VAL A 66 10.19 -7.28 5.66
C VAL A 66 8.71 -7.04 5.97
N VAL A 67 8.32 -7.00 7.25
CA VAL A 67 6.95 -6.72 7.67
C VAL A 67 6.52 -5.30 7.26
N ILE A 68 7.36 -4.28 7.50
CA ILE A 68 7.08 -2.91 7.09
C ILE A 68 6.96 -2.82 5.56
N LEU A 69 7.89 -3.46 4.83
CA LEU A 69 7.88 -3.47 3.37
C LEU A 69 6.60 -4.12 2.81
N TYR A 70 6.14 -5.19 3.45
CA TYR A 70 4.90 -5.88 3.09
C TYR A 70 3.69 -4.98 3.32
N ILE A 71 3.59 -4.31 4.47
CA ILE A 71 2.51 -3.37 4.79
C ILE A 71 2.46 -2.23 3.77
N LEU A 72 3.61 -1.62 3.45
CA LEU A 72 3.70 -0.56 2.43
C LEU A 72 3.27 -1.04 1.05
N THR A 73 3.54 -2.31 0.71
CA THR A 73 3.06 -2.90 -0.54
C THR A 73 1.54 -3.01 -0.55
N VAL A 74 0.92 -3.52 0.51
CA VAL A 74 -0.54 -3.67 0.61
C VAL A 74 -1.24 -2.32 0.51
N ILE A 75 -0.69 -1.28 1.15
CA ILE A 75 -1.26 0.07 1.09
C ILE A 75 -1.13 0.64 -0.33
N ASN A 76 0.02 0.45 -1.00
CA ASN A 76 0.18 0.88 -2.38
C ASN A 76 -0.81 0.21 -3.35
N GLU A 77 -1.11 -1.08 -3.16
CA GLU A 77 -2.10 -1.78 -3.99
C GLU A 77 -3.51 -1.22 -3.79
N GLN A 78 -3.88 -0.86 -2.55
CA GLN A 78 -5.16 -0.18 -2.27
C GLN A 78 -5.22 1.21 -2.93
N LEU A 79 -4.10 1.94 -2.90
CA LEU A 79 -3.96 3.26 -3.53
C LEU A 79 -4.02 3.17 -5.06
N ASP A 80 -3.43 2.14 -5.66
CA ASP A 80 -3.53 1.86 -7.09
C ASP A 80 -4.98 1.57 -7.49
N GLU A 81 -5.66 0.72 -6.73
CA GLU A 81 -7.07 0.41 -6.96
C GLU A 81 -7.94 1.68 -6.86
N TYR A 82 -7.67 2.52 -5.86
CA TYR A 82 -8.34 3.81 -5.70
C TYR A 82 -8.06 4.74 -6.87
N GLU A 83 -6.81 4.95 -7.26
CA GLU A 83 -6.43 5.82 -8.36
C GLU A 83 -7.05 5.37 -9.68
N LEU A 84 -7.09 4.06 -9.95
CA LEU A 84 -7.75 3.48 -11.13
C LEU A 84 -9.26 3.70 -11.10
N ASN A 85 -9.92 3.46 -9.96
CA ASN A 85 -11.36 3.68 -9.83
C ASN A 85 -11.73 5.16 -9.96
N PHE A 86 -10.88 6.07 -9.49
CA PHE A 86 -11.11 7.50 -9.54
C PHE A 86 -10.80 8.10 -10.91
N GLY A 87 -9.73 7.64 -11.56
CA GLY A 87 -9.43 7.97 -12.95
C GLY A 87 -10.53 7.48 -13.90
N LYS A 88 -11.16 6.33 -13.64
CA LYS A 88 -12.34 5.86 -14.39
C LYS A 88 -13.53 6.82 -14.22
N ILE A 89 -13.82 7.30 -13.01
CA ILE A 89 -14.94 8.24 -12.76
C ILE A 89 -14.72 9.57 -13.52
N SER A 90 -13.50 10.10 -13.54
CA SER A 90 -13.23 11.35 -14.27
C SER A 90 -13.27 11.20 -15.80
N LYS A 91 -12.84 10.05 -16.34
CA LYS A 91 -12.89 9.78 -17.79
C LYS A 91 -14.31 9.49 -18.28
N THR A 92 -15.13 8.79 -17.51
CA THR A 92 -16.54 8.53 -17.85
C THR A 92 -17.38 9.81 -17.82
N ALA A 93 -17.14 10.73 -16.88
CA ALA A 93 -17.87 12.00 -16.80
C ALA A 93 -17.51 12.99 -17.93
N SER A 94 -16.35 12.86 -18.58
CA SER A 94 -15.86 13.79 -19.61
C SER A 94 -16.11 13.35 -21.06
N GLY A 95 -16.81 12.24 -21.32
CA GLY A 95 -17.23 11.86 -22.68
C GLY A 95 -16.09 11.68 -23.71
N LYS A 96 -14.85 11.46 -23.26
CA LYS A 96 -13.69 11.21 -24.14
C LYS A 96 -13.07 9.87 -23.79
N ASN A 97 -13.30 8.88 -24.65
CA ASN A 97 -12.65 7.58 -24.68
C ASN A 97 -11.12 7.74 -24.84
N ILE A 98 -10.40 8.01 -23.75
CA ILE A 98 -8.95 7.95 -23.72
C ILE A 98 -8.57 6.92 -22.67
N ILE A 99 -8.42 5.66 -23.07
CA ILE A 99 -7.84 4.63 -22.22
C ILE A 99 -6.33 4.91 -22.19
N GLU A 100 -5.86 5.47 -21.08
CA GLU A 100 -4.42 5.71 -20.88
C GLU A 100 -3.89 4.49 -20.14
N ILE A 101 -3.35 3.55 -20.93
CA ILE A 101 -2.79 2.30 -20.43
C ILE A 101 -1.44 2.64 -19.81
N LYS A 102 -1.42 2.95 -18.52
CA LYS A 102 -0.19 3.42 -17.86
C LYS A 102 0.84 2.35 -17.60
N ASN A 103 0.51 1.05 -17.64
CA ASN A 103 1.45 -0.07 -17.73
C ASN A 103 0.67 -1.37 -17.98
N TYR A 104 0.94 -2.06 -19.09
CA TYR A 104 0.48 -3.42 -19.35
C TYR A 104 1.68 -4.36 -19.16
N ASP A 105 1.69 -5.15 -18.10
CA ASP A 105 2.66 -6.23 -17.93
C ASP A 105 2.19 -7.38 -18.82
N VAL A 106 2.69 -7.44 -20.06
CA VAL A 106 2.50 -8.62 -20.91
C VAL A 106 3.29 -9.75 -20.25
N LYS A 107 2.57 -10.67 -19.60
CA LYS A 107 3.12 -11.99 -19.31
C LYS A 107 3.17 -12.74 -20.63
N ASP A 108 4.34 -12.76 -21.26
CA ASP A 108 4.64 -13.76 -22.28
C ASP A 108 4.71 -15.11 -21.56
N GLU A 109 3.64 -15.90 -21.67
CA GLU A 109 3.70 -17.34 -21.45
C GLU A 109 4.54 -17.93 -22.58
N LYS A 110 5.59 -18.65 -22.21
CA LYS A 110 6.48 -19.37 -23.12
C LYS A 110 6.37 -20.86 -22.86
#